data_AF-A0A4U1IX00-F1
#
_entry.id   AF-A0A4U1IX00-F1
#
_cell.length_a   1.000
_cell.length_b   1.000
_cell.length_c   1.000
_cell.angle_alpha   90.00
_cell.angle_beta   90.00
_cell.angle_gamma   90.00
#
_symmetry.space_group_name_H-M   'P 1'
#
loop_
_entity.id
_entity.type
_entity.pdbx_description
1 polymer ?
#
loop_
_entity_poly.entity_id
_entity_poly.type
_entity_poly.pdbx_seq_one_letter_code
_entity_poly.pdbx_strand_id
1 'polypeptide(L)'
;MSKGPPSDNVVRFPPLPRLPPPPRFPQDPRQRQTSRILGGIARAVSNEMVVSGPNLVKGFPASAVDLGRLKTALERGVHRLDAEQVAERWDEVFAWMCRVVGAWVQRSKMLRIVQCEGGIRVEIQTQDDHGYYDYAFDVFPGRTTGAAARKRKGTNG
;
A
#
# COMPACT_ATOMS: atom_id res chain seq x y z
N MET A 1 -42.08 27.25 17.84
CA MET A 1 -41.30 26.00 17.71
C MET A 1 -40.05 26.30 16.90
N SER A 2 -38.93 26.64 17.55
CA SER A 2 -37.66 26.87 16.86
C SER A 2 -36.96 25.55 16.61
N LYS A 3 -36.77 25.18 15.34
CA LYS A 3 -35.80 24.16 14.95
C LYS A 3 -34.41 24.76 15.17
N GLY A 4 -33.66 24.21 16.13
CA GLY A 4 -32.24 24.53 16.26
C GLY A 4 -31.49 24.19 14.96
N PRO A 5 -30.37 24.88 14.67
CA PRO A 5 -29.59 24.60 13.47
C PRO A 5 -29.08 23.14 13.47
N PRO A 6 -28.96 22.49 12.30
CA PRO A 6 -28.41 21.15 12.22
C PRO A 6 -26.98 21.18 12.76
N SER A 7 -26.75 20.39 13.80
CA SER A 7 -25.48 20.22 14.48
C SER A 7 -24.36 19.89 13.50
N ASP A 8 -23.31 20.71 13.56
CA ASP A 8 -22.03 20.58 12.89
C ASP A 8 -21.46 19.15 12.94
N ASN A 9 -21.21 18.61 11.75
CA ASN A 9 -20.04 17.81 11.36
C ASN A 9 -19.48 16.81 12.40
N VAL A 10 -20.23 15.73 12.68
CA VAL A 10 -19.69 14.58 13.42
C VAL A 10 -18.76 13.82 12.49
N VAL A 11 -17.45 14.06 12.61
CA VAL A 11 -16.43 13.18 12.03
C VAL A 11 -16.53 11.82 12.72
N ARG A 12 -17.31 10.92 12.11
CA ARG A 12 -17.63 9.59 12.66
C ARG A 12 -16.41 8.68 12.78
N PHE A 13 -15.35 8.94 11.99
CA PHE A 13 -14.15 8.10 11.91
C PHE A 13 -12.86 8.93 11.78
N PRO A 14 -11.72 8.46 12.30
CA PRO A 14 -10.44 9.10 12.02
C PRO A 14 -10.14 9.06 10.51
N PRO A 15 -9.58 10.14 9.92
CA PRO A 15 -9.22 10.15 8.51
C PRO A 15 -8.08 9.16 8.24
N LEU A 16 -8.07 8.58 7.04
CA LEU A 16 -6.91 7.81 6.57
C LEU A 16 -5.70 8.74 6.46
N PRO A 17 -4.50 8.28 6.84
CA PRO A 17 -3.32 9.12 6.79
C PRO A 17 -2.92 9.42 5.34
N ARG A 18 -2.11 10.47 5.17
CA ARG A 18 -1.46 10.74 3.88
C ARG A 18 -0.61 9.55 3.45
N LEU A 19 -0.44 9.39 2.14
CA LEU A 19 0.38 8.31 1.58
C LEU A 19 1.82 8.42 2.10
N PRO A 20 2.41 7.35 2.65
CA PRO A 20 3.78 7.36 3.08
C PRO A 20 4.71 7.41 1.84
N PRO A 21 5.84 8.13 1.90
CA PRO A 21 6.74 8.23 0.76
C PRO A 21 7.36 6.87 0.45
N PRO A 22 7.49 6.48 -0.83
CA PRO A 22 8.07 5.21 -1.19
C PRO A 22 9.56 5.17 -0.86
N PRO A 23 10.11 3.99 -0.52
CA PRO A 23 11.54 3.84 -0.35
C PRO A 23 12.26 4.12 -1.67
N ARG A 24 13.50 4.64 -1.55
CA ARG A 24 14.34 4.95 -2.70
C ARG A 24 15.44 3.91 -2.80
N PHE A 25 15.64 3.39 -4.00
CA PHE A 25 16.69 2.44 -4.31
C PHE A 25 17.45 2.91 -5.55
N PRO A 26 18.70 2.46 -5.74
CA PRO A 26 19.37 2.56 -7.03
C PRO A 26 18.55 1.87 -8.13
N GLN A 27 18.89 2.18 -9.39
CA GLN A 27 18.29 1.48 -10.53
C GLN A 27 18.59 -0.02 -10.46
N ASP A 28 17.55 -0.84 -10.64
CA ASP A 28 17.68 -2.29 -10.68
C ASP A 28 18.24 -2.76 -12.04
N PRO A 29 19.39 -3.46 -12.08
CA PRO A 29 19.96 -3.96 -13.32
C PRO A 29 19.05 -4.97 -14.05
N ARG A 30 18.10 -5.62 -13.36
CA ARG A 30 17.10 -6.53 -13.95
C ARG A 30 15.98 -5.81 -14.69
N GLN A 31 16.00 -4.48 -14.74
CA GLN A 31 14.98 -3.64 -15.38
C GLN A 31 15.57 -2.74 -16.48
N ARG A 32 16.75 -3.11 -17.01
CA ARG A 32 17.50 -2.32 -18.00
C ARG A 32 16.75 -2.17 -19.31
N GLN A 33 16.06 -3.21 -19.79
CA GLN A 33 15.40 -3.18 -21.10
C GLN A 33 14.24 -2.17 -21.09
N THR A 34 13.43 -2.22 -20.04
CA THR A 34 12.30 -1.29 -19.91
C THR A 34 12.77 0.13 -19.65
N SER A 35 13.83 0.33 -18.86
CA SER A 35 14.41 1.66 -18.63
C SER A 35 14.87 2.31 -19.94
N ARG A 36 15.41 1.52 -20.88
CA ARG A 36 15.79 2.01 -22.22
C ARG A 36 14.57 2.39 -23.07
N ILE A 37 13.51 1.58 -23.05
CA ILE A 37 12.27 1.86 -23.79
C ILE A 37 11.62 3.15 -23.28
N LEU A 38 11.46 3.29 -21.96
CA LEU A 38 10.90 4.51 -21.36
C LEU A 38 11.76 5.73 -21.63
N GLY A 39 13.09 5.61 -21.54
CA GLY A 39 14.02 6.69 -21.86
C GLY A 39 13.92 7.13 -23.32
N GLY A 40 13.64 6.21 -24.24
CA GLY A 40 13.36 6.50 -25.65
C GLY A 40 12.02 7.23 -25.83
N ILE A 41 10.95 6.77 -25.18
CA ILE A 41 9.62 7.39 -25.25
C ILE A 41 9.61 8.78 -24.62
N ALA A 42 10.22 8.96 -23.44
CA ALA A 42 10.28 10.26 -22.77
C ALA A 42 11.03 11.33 -23.59
N ARG A 43 12.04 10.93 -24.36
CA ARG A 43 12.74 11.83 -25.30
C ARG A 43 11.87 12.20 -26.51
N ALA A 44 10.99 11.31 -26.94
CA ALA A 44 10.09 11.54 -28.07
C ALA A 44 8.86 12.39 -27.71
N VAL A 45 8.43 12.40 -26.44
CA VAL A 45 7.18 13.01 -25.98
C VAL A 45 7.47 14.06 -24.90
N SER A 46 8.24 15.09 -25.27
CA SER A 46 8.83 16.02 -24.31
C SER A 46 7.86 17.04 -23.68
N ASN A 47 6.53 16.99 -23.91
CA ASN A 47 5.68 18.09 -23.44
C ASN A 47 4.27 17.81 -22.89
N GLU A 48 3.79 16.58 -22.75
CA GLU A 48 2.49 16.35 -22.05
C GLU A 48 2.24 14.85 -21.85
N MET A 49 2.67 14.26 -20.73
CA MET A 49 2.04 13.02 -20.26
C MET A 49 2.33 12.73 -18.79
N VAL A 50 1.30 12.80 -17.95
CA VAL A 50 1.27 12.10 -16.67
C VAL A 50 0.95 10.65 -16.98
N VAL A 51 1.98 9.81 -17.10
CA VAL A 51 1.80 8.37 -17.30
C VAL A 51 1.22 7.76 -16.03
N SER A 52 -0.10 7.59 -16.00
CA SER A 52 -0.79 6.74 -15.02
C SER A 52 -0.61 5.27 -15.44
N GLY A 53 0.64 4.82 -15.43
CA GLY A 53 1.07 3.46 -15.72
C GLY A 53 1.59 2.77 -14.46
N PRO A 54 1.92 1.46 -14.52
CA PRO A 54 2.57 0.77 -13.42
C PRO A 54 3.80 1.57 -12.98
N ASN A 55 4.04 1.68 -11.69
CA ASN A 55 5.24 2.35 -11.17
C ASN A 55 6.49 1.60 -11.66
N LEU A 56 7.39 2.28 -12.39
CA LEU A 56 8.56 1.62 -13.01
C LEU A 56 9.88 1.98 -12.32
N VAL A 57 9.85 2.85 -11.32
CA VAL A 57 11.09 3.56 -10.88
C VAL A 57 11.18 3.74 -9.36
N LYS A 58 10.05 3.93 -8.66
CA LYS A 58 10.03 4.27 -7.23
C LYS A 58 9.67 3.05 -6.39
N GLY A 59 10.17 2.98 -5.15
CA GLY A 59 9.84 1.86 -4.27
C GLY A 59 10.68 0.63 -4.54
N PHE A 60 10.24 -0.51 -4.00
CA PHE A 60 10.94 -1.78 -4.08
C PHE A 60 11.00 -2.31 -5.52
N PRO A 61 12.15 -2.89 -5.92
CA PRO A 61 12.24 -3.60 -7.19
C PRO A 61 11.28 -4.79 -7.21
N ALA A 62 10.79 -5.14 -8.39
CA ALA A 62 9.84 -6.25 -8.60
C ALA A 62 10.34 -7.56 -7.96
N SER A 63 11.62 -7.88 -8.12
CA SER A 63 12.24 -9.11 -7.60
C SER A 63 12.66 -9.07 -6.12
N ALA A 64 12.49 -7.94 -5.42
CA ALA A 64 12.85 -7.84 -4.00
C ALA A 64 11.94 -6.87 -3.25
N VAL A 65 10.65 -7.21 -3.17
CA VAL A 65 9.69 -6.48 -2.34
C VAL A 65 9.93 -6.83 -0.86
N ASP A 66 10.29 -5.84 -0.06
CA ASP A 66 10.35 -5.99 1.40
C ASP A 66 8.93 -5.97 1.99
N LEU A 67 8.37 -7.17 2.15
CA LEU A 67 7.02 -7.38 2.68
C LEU A 67 6.88 -6.88 4.11
N GLY A 68 7.93 -6.97 4.93
CA GLY A 68 7.89 -6.53 6.33
C GLY A 68 7.68 -5.02 6.42
N ARG A 69 8.43 -4.25 5.63
CA ARG A 69 8.32 -2.79 5.60
C ARG A 69 7.04 -2.33 4.91
N LEU A 70 6.60 -2.99 3.84
CA LEU A 70 5.33 -2.69 3.19
C LEU A 70 4.14 -2.98 4.12
N LYS A 71 4.11 -4.15 4.77
CA LYS A 71 3.11 -4.51 5.79
C LYS A 71 3.07 -3.48 6.90
N THR A 72 4.22 -3.10 7.44
CA THR A 72 4.31 -2.09 8.51
C THR A 72 3.70 -0.75 8.08
N ALA A 73 3.94 -0.32 6.83
CA ALA A 73 3.38 0.93 6.32
C ALA A 73 1.85 0.86 6.20
N LEU A 74 1.33 -0.26 5.67
CA LEU A 74 -0.11 -0.50 5.54
C LEU A 74 -0.81 -0.60 6.90
N GLU A 75 -0.25 -1.37 7.85
CA GLU A 75 -0.79 -1.51 9.21
C GLU A 75 -0.81 -0.16 9.94
N ARG A 76 0.26 0.64 9.84
CA ARG A 76 0.25 2.01 10.38
C ARG A 76 -0.81 2.89 9.74
N GLY A 77 -1.15 2.65 8.48
CA GLY A 77 -2.24 3.33 7.79
C GLY A 77 -3.60 3.10 8.41
N VAL A 78 -3.88 1.84 8.72
CA VAL A 78 -5.21 1.38 9.16
C VAL A 78 -5.30 1.14 10.67
N HIS A 79 -4.22 1.36 11.44
CA HIS A 79 -4.20 1.02 12.88
C HIS A 79 -5.26 1.74 13.73
N ARG A 80 -5.76 2.90 13.27
CA ARG A 80 -6.80 3.68 13.97
C ARG A 80 -8.22 3.18 13.68
N LEU A 81 -8.34 2.22 12.77
CA LEU A 81 -9.60 1.59 12.40
C LEU A 81 -9.63 0.19 13.02
N ASP A 82 -10.73 -0.17 13.65
CA ASP A 82 -11.02 -1.56 13.96
C ASP A 82 -11.58 -2.30 12.72
N ALA A 83 -11.91 -3.58 12.88
CA ALA A 83 -12.38 -4.42 11.78
C ALA A 83 -13.75 -3.97 11.23
N GLU A 84 -14.64 -3.47 12.09
CA GLU A 84 -15.97 -3.00 11.69
C GLU A 84 -15.87 -1.70 10.90
N GLN A 85 -15.04 -0.77 11.37
CA GLN A 85 -14.76 0.50 10.69
C GLN A 85 -14.07 0.30 9.33
N VAL A 86 -13.20 -0.70 9.21
CA VAL A 86 -12.62 -1.09 7.91
C VAL A 86 -13.68 -1.63 6.96
N ALA A 87 -14.64 -2.43 7.45
CA ALA A 87 -15.73 -2.94 6.64
C ALA A 87 -16.64 -1.79 6.14
N GLU A 88 -17.01 -0.86 7.03
CA GLU A 88 -17.87 0.28 6.68
C GLU A 88 -17.21 1.22 5.66
N ARG A 89 -15.88 1.34 5.69
CA ARG A 89 -15.09 2.24 4.82
C ARG A 89 -14.23 1.50 3.80
N TRP A 90 -14.67 0.32 3.39
CA TRP A 90 -13.84 -0.57 2.58
C TRP A 90 -13.31 0.10 1.31
N ASP A 91 -14.14 0.83 0.57
CA ASP A 91 -13.74 1.49 -0.68
C ASP A 91 -12.63 2.52 -0.47
N GLU A 92 -12.69 3.30 0.61
CA GLU A 92 -11.65 4.28 0.96
C GLU A 92 -10.35 3.60 1.37
N VAL A 93 -10.45 2.56 2.20
CA VAL A 93 -9.30 1.77 2.68
C VAL A 93 -8.63 1.07 1.50
N PHE A 94 -9.41 0.41 0.65
CA PHE A 94 -8.97 -0.26 -0.56
C PHE A 94 -8.25 0.72 -1.49
N ALA A 95 -8.87 1.86 -1.80
CA ALA A 95 -8.27 2.88 -2.66
C ALA A 95 -6.96 3.43 -2.08
N TRP A 96 -6.91 3.65 -0.77
CA TRP A 96 -5.69 4.08 -0.08
C TRP A 96 -4.59 3.01 -0.15
N MET A 97 -4.89 1.75 0.16
CA MET A 97 -3.93 0.65 0.12
C MET A 97 -3.39 0.44 -1.30
N CYS A 98 -4.25 0.50 -2.32
CA CYS A 98 -3.86 0.45 -3.73
C CYS A 98 -2.85 1.54 -4.08
N ARG A 99 -3.07 2.78 -3.61
CA ARG A 99 -2.14 3.89 -3.83
C ARG A 99 -0.80 3.69 -3.11
N VAL A 100 -0.81 3.15 -1.89
CA VAL A 100 0.43 2.82 -1.16
C VAL A 100 1.21 1.75 -1.91
N VAL A 101 0.60 0.61 -2.22
CA VAL A 101 1.26 -0.50 -2.92
C VAL A 101 1.74 -0.06 -4.30
N GLY A 102 0.91 0.63 -5.08
CA GLY A 102 1.28 1.15 -6.39
C GLY A 102 2.45 2.12 -6.35
N ALA A 103 2.57 2.94 -5.30
CA ALA A 103 3.72 3.84 -5.13
C ALA A 103 4.98 3.12 -4.62
N TRP A 104 4.83 2.02 -3.88
CA TRP A 104 5.91 1.33 -3.19
C TRP A 104 6.45 0.11 -3.91
N VAL A 105 5.74 -0.44 -4.88
CA VAL A 105 6.15 -1.65 -5.60
C VAL A 105 6.27 -1.36 -7.08
N GLN A 106 7.44 -1.64 -7.63
CA GLN A 106 7.69 -1.48 -9.05
C GLN A 106 7.04 -2.62 -9.84
N ARG A 107 6.51 -2.29 -11.02
CA ARG A 107 6.05 -3.23 -12.06
C ARG A 107 5.03 -4.24 -11.55
N SER A 108 4.16 -3.81 -10.64
CA SER A 108 2.99 -4.59 -10.27
C SER A 108 2.11 -4.79 -11.50
N LYS A 109 1.82 -6.05 -11.81
CA LYS A 109 0.93 -6.49 -12.90
C LYS A 109 -0.47 -6.72 -12.38
N MET A 110 -0.57 -7.25 -11.16
CA MET A 110 -1.81 -7.50 -10.48
C MET A 110 -1.65 -7.16 -9.00
N LEU A 111 -2.70 -6.56 -8.45
CA LEU A 111 -2.86 -6.31 -7.03
C LEU A 111 -4.25 -6.78 -6.65
N ARG A 112 -4.30 -7.73 -5.71
CA ARG A 112 -5.54 -8.20 -5.10
C ARG A 112 -5.50 -7.88 -3.63
N ILE A 113 -6.50 -7.13 -3.17
CA ILE A 113 -6.68 -6.78 -1.77
C ILE A 113 -8.08 -7.23 -1.37
N VAL A 114 -8.16 -8.12 -0.39
CA VAL A 114 -9.43 -8.74 0.03
C VAL A 114 -9.57 -8.61 1.52
N GLN A 115 -10.74 -8.17 1.97
CA GLN A 115 -11.09 -8.23 3.38
C GLN A 115 -11.36 -9.68 3.78
N CYS A 116 -10.73 -10.13 4.86
CA CYS A 116 -10.90 -11.47 5.40
C CYS A 116 -11.29 -11.39 6.88
N GLU A 117 -11.67 -12.52 7.47
CA GLU A 117 -11.97 -12.57 8.89
C GLU A 117 -10.73 -12.11 9.71
N GLY A 118 -10.88 -11.00 10.43
CA GLY A 118 -9.84 -10.45 11.29
C GLY A 118 -8.70 -9.70 10.59
N GLY A 119 -8.73 -9.47 9.27
CA GLY A 119 -7.65 -8.77 8.57
C GLY A 119 -7.90 -8.47 7.10
N ILE A 120 -6.83 -8.08 6.41
CA ILE A 120 -6.84 -7.76 4.98
C ILE A 120 -5.72 -8.54 4.30
N ARG A 121 -6.08 -9.41 3.36
CA ARG A 121 -5.14 -10.14 2.51
C ARG A 121 -4.65 -9.24 1.38
N VAL A 122 -3.33 -9.16 1.19
CA VAL A 122 -2.70 -8.43 0.09
C VAL A 122 -1.87 -9.40 -0.74
N GLU A 123 -2.17 -9.47 -2.02
CA GLU A 123 -1.48 -10.29 -3.02
C GLU A 123 -0.98 -9.39 -4.14
N ILE A 124 0.30 -9.53 -4.48
CA ILE A 124 0.97 -8.67 -5.45
C ILE A 124 1.71 -9.58 -6.43
N GLN A 125 1.36 -9.47 -7.70
CA GLN A 125 2.16 -10.03 -8.78
C GLN A 125 3.00 -8.93 -9.41
N THR A 126 4.28 -9.19 -9.59
CA THR A 126 5.23 -8.30 -10.24
C THR A 126 6.01 -9.04 -11.32
N GLN A 127 6.61 -8.30 -12.24
CA GLN A 127 7.43 -8.87 -13.29
C GLN A 127 8.60 -7.93 -13.61
N ASP A 128 9.83 -8.42 -13.72
CA ASP A 128 10.98 -7.70 -14.28
C ASP A 128 11.48 -8.36 -15.58
N ASP A 129 12.66 -7.97 -16.07
CA ASP A 129 13.21 -8.55 -17.31
C ASP A 129 13.69 -10.01 -17.09
N HIS A 130 13.76 -10.49 -15.84
CA HIS A 130 14.24 -11.84 -15.47
C HIS A 130 13.11 -12.82 -15.12
N GLY A 131 11.94 -12.36 -14.66
CA GLY A 131 10.83 -13.27 -14.36
C GLY A 131 9.60 -12.64 -13.70
N TYR A 132 8.69 -13.53 -13.27
CA TYR A 132 7.47 -13.22 -12.52
C TYR A 132 7.65 -13.55 -11.04
N TYR A 133 7.06 -12.73 -10.17
CA TYR A 133 7.11 -12.91 -8.72
C TYR A 133 5.74 -12.67 -8.11
N ASP A 134 5.31 -13.59 -7.25
CA ASP A 134 4.08 -13.47 -6.48
C ASP A 134 4.44 -13.28 -4.99
N TYR A 135 3.83 -12.27 -4.38
CA TYR A 135 3.98 -11.97 -2.97
C TYR A 135 2.60 -11.96 -2.30
N ALA A 136 2.53 -12.49 -1.08
CA ALA A 136 1.31 -12.43 -0.30
C ALA A 136 1.60 -12.23 1.19
N PHE A 137 0.79 -11.41 1.84
CA PHE A 137 0.84 -11.17 3.28
C PHE A 137 -0.48 -10.62 3.80
N ASP A 138 -0.63 -10.63 5.12
CA ASP A 138 -1.84 -10.15 5.78
C ASP A 138 -1.55 -8.86 6.56
N VAL A 139 -2.52 -7.94 6.55
CA VAL A 139 -2.52 -6.67 7.28
C VAL A 139 -3.61 -6.74 8.35
N PHE A 140 -3.29 -6.38 9.58
CA PHE A 140 -4.22 -6.46 10.70
C PHE A 140 -4.57 -5.06 11.25
N PRO A 141 -5.81 -4.56 11.02
CA PRO A 141 -6.31 -3.33 11.62
C PRO A 141 -6.33 -3.39 13.16
N GLY A 142 -6.37 -2.23 13.81
CA GLY A 142 -6.42 -2.12 15.28
C GLY A 142 -5.21 -2.66 16.05
N ARG A 143 -4.24 -3.32 15.40
CA ARG A 143 -3.01 -3.80 16.04
C ARG A 143 -1.94 -2.73 16.03
N THR A 144 -1.70 -2.10 17.17
CA THR A 144 -0.48 -1.32 17.38
C THR A 144 0.71 -2.28 17.29
N THR A 145 1.74 -1.91 16.53
CA THR A 145 2.96 -2.71 16.32
C THR A 145 3.69 -3.12 17.62
N GLY A 146 3.31 -2.53 18.77
CA GLY A 146 3.78 -2.90 20.12
C GLY A 146 2.95 -3.96 20.88
N ALA A 147 1.74 -4.32 20.44
CA ALA A 147 0.87 -5.25 21.18
C ALA A 147 1.34 -6.71 21.05
N ALA A 148 1.90 -7.11 19.91
CA ALA A 148 2.48 -8.44 19.71
C ALA A 148 3.75 -8.66 20.55
N ALA A 149 4.51 -7.60 20.86
CA ALA A 149 5.71 -7.67 21.68
C ALA A 149 5.41 -7.89 23.19
N ARG A 150 4.23 -7.46 23.67
CA ARG A 150 3.83 -7.68 25.08
C ARG A 150 3.32 -9.10 25.35
N LYS A 151 2.76 -9.80 24.36
CA LYS A 151 2.22 -11.16 24.55
C LYS A 151 3.30 -12.25 24.67
N ARG A 152 4.55 -11.98 24.27
CA ARG A 152 5.68 -12.92 24.41
C ARG A 152 6.47 -12.80 25.72
N LYS A 153 6.18 -11.82 26.57
CA LYS A 153 6.89 -11.61 27.86
C LYS A 153 6.13 -12.13 29.09
N GLY A 154 4.98 -12.79 28.88
CA GLY A 154 4.05 -13.22 29.93
C GLY A 154 3.89 -14.73 30.08
N THR A 155 4.88 -15.52 29.67
CA THR A 155 4.94 -16.96 29.96
C THR A 155 6.39 -17.35 30.22
N ASN A 156 6.86 -17.08 31.44
CA ASN A 156 7.82 -17.93 32.13
C ASN A 156 7.26 -18.08 33.54
N GLY A 157 6.73 -19.27 33.83
CA GLY A 157 6.55 -19.73 35.20
C GLY A 157 7.88 -20.08 35.83
#